data_AF-A0A9E3JEV8-F1
#
_entry.id   AF-A0A9E3JEV8-F1
#
_cell.length_a   1.000
_cell.length_b   1.000
_cell.length_c   1.000
_cell.angle_alpha   90.00
_cell.angle_beta   90.00
_cell.angle_gamma   90.00
#
_symmetry.space_group_name_H-M   'P 1'
#
loop_
_entity.id
_entity.type
_entity.pdbx_description
1 polymer ?
#
loop_
_entity_poly.entity_id
_entity_poly.type
_entity_poly.pdbx_seq_one_letter_code
_entity_poly.pdbx_strand_id
1 'polypeptide(L)'
;MPRPLRVAIVGAGPAGIYAADALLKSDVATAPGVSIDLFERMPAPFGLIRYGVAPDHPRIKGIITALHQVLDKPQIRLFGNVDYPTDISLDDLRAFYDAVIFSTGATADRELRIPGVELDGSYGAADFVSWYDGHPDVPRTWPLEAEKVAVLGVGNVALDVARVLAKTADELLPTEIPPNVYEGLKANKALEVHVFGRRGPAQAKFSPMELRELDHSPNIEVIVDPEDIDYDEGSIETRRGNKQADMVAKTLENWAIR
;
A
#
# COMPACT_ATOMS: atom_id res chain seq x y z
N MET A 1 37.23 -21.18 14.45
CA MET A 1 37.00 -20.97 13.00
C MET A 1 36.11 -19.76 12.83
N PRO A 2 36.29 -18.93 11.79
CA PRO A 2 35.36 -17.84 11.52
C PRO A 2 33.98 -18.41 11.21
N ARG A 3 32.94 -17.91 11.89
CA ARG A 3 31.54 -18.30 11.68
C ARG A 3 30.86 -17.30 10.74
N PRO A 4 29.77 -17.69 10.05
CA PRO A 4 29.00 -16.73 9.26
C PRO A 4 28.56 -15.54 10.10
N LEU A 5 28.46 -14.36 9.45
CA LEU A 5 27.81 -13.19 10.01
C LEU A 5 26.32 -13.50 10.20
N ARG A 6 25.79 -13.30 11.41
CA ARG A 6 24.37 -13.52 11.72
C ARG A 6 23.63 -12.20 11.73
N VAL A 7 22.64 -12.05 10.86
CA VAL A 7 21.85 -10.82 10.74
C VAL A 7 20.38 -11.12 11.04
N ALA A 8 19.80 -10.39 11.99
CA ALA A 8 18.36 -10.38 12.20
C ALA A 8 17.72 -9.24 11.40
N ILE A 9 16.61 -9.50 10.73
CA ILE A 9 15.82 -8.49 10.02
C ILE A 9 14.41 -8.52 10.57
N VAL A 10 13.94 -7.40 11.12
CA VAL A 10 12.60 -7.27 11.71
C VAL A 10 11.66 -6.66 10.67
N GLY A 11 10.75 -7.47 10.14
CA GLY A 11 9.80 -7.18 9.07
C GLY A 11 10.18 -7.88 7.76
N ALA A 12 9.28 -8.72 7.23
CA ALA A 12 9.45 -9.46 5.98
C ALA A 12 8.68 -8.83 4.81
N GLY A 13 8.54 -7.51 4.81
CA GLY A 13 8.13 -6.73 3.64
C GLY A 13 9.25 -6.58 2.61
N PRO A 14 9.02 -5.86 1.49
CA PRO A 14 10.02 -5.68 0.43
C PRO A 14 11.36 -5.15 0.94
N ALA A 15 11.34 -4.17 1.87
CA ALA A 15 12.56 -3.60 2.42
C ALA A 15 13.44 -4.65 3.11
N GLY A 16 12.85 -5.52 3.94
CA GLY A 16 13.59 -6.57 4.65
C GLY A 16 14.12 -7.65 3.73
N ILE A 17 13.30 -8.08 2.77
CA ILE A 17 13.68 -9.10 1.79
C ILE A 17 14.77 -8.56 0.84
N TYR A 18 14.67 -7.31 0.39
CA TYR A 18 15.71 -6.68 -0.43
C TYR A 18 17.01 -6.44 0.36
N ALA A 19 16.92 -6.10 1.64
CA ALA A 19 18.11 -6.03 2.49
C ALA A 19 18.80 -7.40 2.61
N ALA A 20 18.02 -8.48 2.75
CA ALA A 20 18.56 -9.83 2.74
C ALA A 20 19.23 -10.19 1.40
N ASP A 21 18.58 -9.89 0.27
CA ASP A 21 19.13 -10.11 -1.07
C ASP A 21 20.43 -9.31 -1.30
N ALA A 22 20.47 -8.06 -0.85
CA ALA A 22 21.66 -7.21 -0.94
C ALA A 22 22.82 -7.78 -0.11
N LEU A 23 22.55 -8.26 1.12
CA LEU A 23 23.56 -8.91 1.95
C LEU A 23 24.13 -10.16 1.28
N LEU A 24 23.28 -10.99 0.66
CA LEU A 24 23.71 -12.20 -0.07
C LEU A 24 24.55 -11.90 -1.32
N LYS A 25 24.40 -10.71 -1.90
CA LYS A 25 25.16 -10.26 -3.09
C LYS A 25 26.42 -9.47 -2.74
N SER A 26 26.63 -9.15 -1.46
CA SER A 26 27.76 -8.36 -1.00
C SER A 26 28.98 -9.22 -0.66
N ASP A 27 30.14 -8.57 -0.48
CA ASP A 27 31.39 -9.26 -0.14
C ASP A 27 31.30 -10.04 1.19
N VAL A 28 30.39 -9.65 2.11
CA VAL A 28 30.20 -10.38 3.38
C VAL A 28 29.57 -11.77 3.20
N ALA A 29 28.99 -12.05 2.03
CA ALA A 29 28.50 -13.38 1.70
C ALA A 29 29.63 -14.35 1.29
N THR A 30 30.85 -13.84 1.06
CA THR A 30 32.03 -14.69 0.86
C THR A 30 32.49 -15.34 2.17
N ALA A 31 33.25 -16.45 2.09
CA ALA A 31 33.59 -17.28 3.25
C ALA A 31 34.06 -16.44 4.46
N PRO A 32 33.46 -16.59 5.66
CA PRO A 32 32.59 -17.69 6.10
C PRO A 32 31.10 -17.57 5.72
N GLY A 33 30.67 -16.47 5.10
CA GLY A 33 29.30 -16.24 4.60
C GLY A 33 28.40 -15.45 5.58
N VAL A 34 27.12 -15.37 5.23
CA VAL A 34 26.06 -14.71 6.02
C VAL A 34 24.89 -15.67 6.26
N SER A 35 24.30 -15.59 7.44
CA SER A 35 23.07 -16.27 7.84
C SER A 35 22.06 -15.22 8.30
N ILE A 36 20.86 -15.26 7.74
CA ILE A 36 19.87 -14.19 7.87
C ILE A 36 18.57 -14.80 8.40
N ASP A 37 18.06 -14.23 9.49
CA ASP A 37 16.76 -14.58 10.05
C ASP A 37 15.82 -13.38 9.90
N LEU A 38 14.73 -13.55 9.14
CA LEU A 38 13.66 -12.56 9.05
C LEU A 38 12.59 -12.90 10.09
N PHE A 39 12.23 -11.91 10.91
CA PHE A 39 11.14 -11.98 11.88
C PHE A 39 9.97 -11.17 11.35
N GLU A 40 8.81 -11.80 11.23
CA GLU A 40 7.59 -11.18 10.73
C GLU A 40 6.48 -11.36 11.74
N ARG A 41 5.80 -10.26 12.06
CA ARG A 41 4.66 -10.26 12.97
C ARG A 41 3.49 -11.04 12.38
N MET A 42 3.28 -10.93 11.07
CA MET A 42 2.20 -11.61 10.38
C MET A 42 2.53 -13.09 10.09
N PRO A 43 1.51 -13.97 9.96
CA PRO A 43 1.75 -15.36 9.56
C PRO A 43 2.32 -15.50 8.14
N ALA A 44 1.96 -14.58 7.23
CA ALA A 44 2.46 -14.57 5.85
C ALA A 44 3.35 -13.34 5.61
N PRO A 45 4.45 -13.48 4.85
CA PRO A 45 5.38 -12.39 4.58
C PRO A 45 4.84 -11.41 3.52
N PHE A 46 5.72 -10.54 3.03
CA PHE A 46 5.54 -9.55 1.96
C PHE A 46 4.91 -8.22 2.38
N GLY A 47 4.49 -8.08 3.65
CA GLY A 47 3.99 -6.81 4.19
C GLY A 47 2.89 -6.19 3.30
N LEU A 48 3.00 -4.90 3.00
CA LEU A 48 2.02 -4.17 2.19
C LEU A 48 1.86 -4.69 0.75
N ILE A 49 2.80 -5.49 0.21
CA ILE A 49 2.54 -6.14 -1.09
C ILE A 49 1.37 -7.12 -0.98
N ARG A 50 1.25 -7.80 0.16
CA ARG A 50 0.13 -8.70 0.46
C ARG A 50 -1.05 -7.95 1.06
N TYR A 51 -0.78 -7.10 2.05
CA TYR A 51 -1.78 -6.49 2.92
C TYR A 51 -1.94 -4.97 2.68
N GLY A 52 -1.83 -4.49 1.45
CA GLY A 52 -1.88 -3.06 1.18
C GLY A 52 -2.07 -2.69 -0.29
N VAL A 53 -1.40 -3.41 -1.19
CA VAL A 53 -1.61 -3.24 -2.63
C VAL A 53 -3.00 -3.74 -2.98
N ALA A 54 -3.80 -2.89 -3.62
CA ALA A 54 -5.17 -3.24 -4.01
C ALA A 54 -5.26 -4.57 -4.80
N PRO A 55 -6.32 -5.36 -4.61
CA PRO A 55 -6.45 -6.69 -5.20
C PRO A 55 -6.58 -6.66 -6.73
N ASP A 56 -7.04 -5.54 -7.29
CA ASP A 56 -7.12 -5.30 -8.73
C ASP A 56 -5.83 -4.73 -9.35
N HIS A 57 -4.72 -4.71 -8.60
CA HIS A 57 -3.37 -4.40 -9.08
C HIS A 57 -2.45 -5.65 -9.15
N PRO A 58 -2.81 -6.71 -9.90
CA PRO A 58 -2.04 -7.95 -9.92
C PRO A 58 -0.63 -7.78 -10.48
N ARG A 59 -0.40 -6.77 -11.34
CA ARG A 59 0.93 -6.45 -11.88
C ARG A 59 1.91 -6.03 -10.79
N ILE A 60 1.47 -5.20 -9.84
CA ILE A 60 2.30 -4.74 -8.72
C ILE A 60 2.59 -5.91 -7.78
N LYS A 61 1.57 -6.75 -7.50
CA LYS A 61 1.75 -7.97 -6.68
C LYS A 61 2.63 -9.03 -7.32
N GLY A 62 2.87 -8.97 -8.63
CA GLY A 62 3.78 -9.86 -9.35
C GLY A 62 5.22 -9.89 -8.80
N ILE A 63 5.63 -8.85 -8.05
CA ILE A 63 6.92 -8.80 -7.34
C ILE A 63 7.08 -9.94 -6.32
N ILE A 64 5.99 -10.50 -5.79
CA ILE A 64 5.99 -11.63 -4.85
C ILE A 64 6.84 -12.78 -5.37
N THR A 65 6.80 -13.08 -6.67
CA THR A 65 7.62 -14.14 -7.28
C THR A 65 9.12 -13.92 -7.06
N ALA A 66 9.59 -12.68 -7.24
CA ALA A 66 10.99 -12.34 -7.02
C ALA A 66 11.35 -12.34 -5.53
N LEU A 67 10.45 -11.86 -4.66
CA LEU A 67 10.65 -11.89 -3.20
C LEU A 67 10.71 -13.33 -2.68
N HIS A 68 9.89 -14.23 -3.21
CA HIS A 68 9.91 -15.65 -2.88
C HIS A 68 11.24 -16.30 -3.26
N GLN A 69 11.78 -15.99 -4.45
CA GLN A 69 13.09 -16.51 -4.89
C GLN A 69 14.24 -16.09 -3.97
N VAL A 70 14.12 -14.94 -3.30
CA VAL A 70 15.07 -14.50 -2.27
C VAL A 70 14.84 -15.30 -0.98
N LEU A 71 13.60 -15.44 -0.53
CA LEU A 71 13.30 -16.22 0.68
C LEU A 71 13.67 -17.70 0.56
N ASP A 72 13.66 -18.28 -0.64
CA ASP A 72 14.06 -19.66 -0.92
C ASP A 72 15.58 -19.91 -0.80
N LYS A 73 16.40 -18.89 -0.55
CA LYS A 73 17.84 -19.06 -0.39
C LYS A 73 18.16 -19.78 0.93
N PRO A 74 19.06 -20.78 0.94
CA PRO A 74 19.34 -21.59 2.13
C PRO A 74 19.97 -20.81 3.30
N GLN A 75 20.50 -19.61 3.03
CA GLN A 75 21.04 -18.71 4.05
C GLN A 75 19.95 -17.94 4.81
N ILE A 76 18.72 -17.93 4.29
CA ILE A 76 17.60 -17.17 4.81
C ILE A 76 16.62 -18.11 5.53
N ARG A 77 16.17 -17.71 6.71
CA ARG A 77 15.04 -18.33 7.41
C ARG A 77 14.00 -17.28 7.72
N LEU A 78 12.73 -17.63 7.53
CA LEU A 78 11.58 -16.79 7.88
C LEU A 78 10.91 -17.34 9.13
N PHE A 79 10.75 -16.49 10.14
CA PHE A 79 9.98 -16.74 11.35
C PHE A 79 8.76 -15.80 11.35
N GLY A 80 7.64 -16.31 10.84
CA GLY A 80 6.35 -15.60 10.90
C GLY A 80 5.70 -15.74 12.27
N ASN A 81 4.72 -14.89 12.55
CA ASN A 81 4.04 -14.81 13.84
C ASN A 81 5.01 -14.57 15.03
N VAL A 82 6.03 -13.73 14.81
CA VAL A 82 6.97 -13.25 15.84
C VAL A 82 6.96 -11.73 15.83
N ASP A 83 6.41 -11.13 16.88
CA ASP A 83 6.25 -9.70 17.00
C ASP A 83 7.40 -9.03 17.76
N TYR A 84 7.83 -7.86 17.29
CA TYR A 84 8.75 -6.99 18.00
C TYR A 84 8.00 -5.71 18.40
N PRO A 85 8.13 -5.23 19.65
CA PRO A 85 9.00 -5.74 20.72
C PRO A 85 8.34 -6.78 21.65
N THR A 86 7.18 -7.34 21.27
CA THR A 86 6.34 -8.16 22.16
C THR A 86 6.93 -9.53 22.46
N ASP A 87 7.31 -10.31 21.45
CA ASP A 87 7.82 -11.67 21.58
C ASP A 87 9.35 -11.71 21.65
N ILE A 88 10.01 -10.72 21.05
CA ILE A 88 11.47 -10.55 21.03
C ILE A 88 11.86 -9.11 21.35
N SER A 89 12.90 -8.93 22.16
CA SER A 89 13.45 -7.61 22.48
C SER A 89 14.72 -7.30 21.67
N LEU A 90 15.13 -6.03 21.67
CA LEU A 90 16.40 -5.63 21.05
C LEU A 90 17.61 -6.26 21.77
N ASP A 91 17.50 -6.50 23.08
CA ASP A 91 18.56 -7.14 23.87
C ASP A 91 18.70 -8.62 23.50
N ASP A 92 17.58 -9.33 23.29
CA ASP A 92 17.61 -10.70 22.75
C ASP A 92 18.30 -10.72 21.38
N LEU A 93 17.89 -9.82 20.47
CA LEU A 93 18.47 -9.74 19.13
C LEU A 93 19.98 -9.42 19.18
N ARG A 94 20.42 -8.52 20.06
CA ARG A 94 21.85 -8.20 20.24
C ARG A 94 22.65 -9.33 20.87
N ALA A 95 22.02 -10.18 21.68
CA ALA A 95 22.69 -11.34 22.28
C ALA A 95 22.97 -12.45 21.26
N PHE A 96 22.13 -12.59 20.22
CA PHE A 96 22.21 -13.70 19.27
C PHE A 96 22.70 -13.34 17.87
N TYR A 97 22.66 -12.07 17.48
CA TYR A 97 23.00 -11.59 16.14
C TYR A 97 24.10 -10.53 16.16
N ASP A 98 24.91 -10.51 15.10
CA ASP A 98 25.99 -9.52 14.94
C ASP A 98 25.45 -8.17 14.47
N ALA A 99 24.31 -8.17 13.76
CA ALA A 99 23.63 -6.98 13.29
C ALA A 99 22.11 -7.18 13.28
N VAL A 100 21.38 -6.07 13.44
CA VAL A 100 19.91 -6.03 13.40
C VAL A 100 19.48 -4.95 12.43
N ILE A 101 18.57 -5.29 11.51
CA ILE A 101 17.95 -4.36 10.56
C ILE A 101 16.47 -4.26 10.89
N PHE A 102 15.97 -3.04 11.11
CA PHE A 102 14.54 -2.79 11.25
C PHE A 102 13.96 -2.37 9.89
N SER A 103 12.99 -3.13 9.41
CA SER A 103 12.27 -2.93 8.15
C SER A 103 10.77 -3.13 8.36
N THR A 104 10.24 -2.59 9.46
CA THR A 104 8.84 -2.74 9.91
C THR A 104 7.83 -1.95 9.09
N GLY A 105 8.28 -1.02 8.25
CA GLY A 105 7.41 -0.16 7.46
C GLY A 105 6.63 0.85 8.30
N ALA A 106 5.55 1.39 7.72
CA ALA A 106 4.62 2.30 8.38
C ALA A 106 3.20 1.81 8.11
N THR A 107 2.52 1.35 9.16
CA THR A 107 1.18 0.76 9.09
C THR A 107 0.08 1.73 9.51
N ALA A 108 0.42 2.76 10.29
CA ALA A 108 -0.55 3.73 10.79
C ALA A 108 -0.78 4.88 9.79
N ASP A 109 -2.04 5.30 9.69
CA ASP A 109 -2.41 6.52 8.99
C ASP A 109 -1.85 7.77 9.67
N ARG A 110 -1.65 8.83 8.88
CA ARG A 110 -1.31 10.14 9.43
C ARG A 110 -2.58 10.81 9.96
N GLU A 111 -2.58 11.11 11.26
CA GLU A 111 -3.65 11.83 11.94
C GLU A 111 -4.02 13.15 11.22
N LEU A 112 -5.32 13.37 11.02
CA LEU A 112 -5.88 14.61 10.49
C LEU A 112 -6.48 15.42 11.64
N ARG A 113 -5.80 16.50 12.05
CA ARG A 113 -6.18 17.30 13.22
C ARG A 113 -7.27 18.31 12.92
N ILE A 114 -8.49 17.84 12.70
CA ILE A 114 -9.67 18.68 12.48
C ILE A 114 -10.81 18.27 13.44
N PRO A 115 -11.69 19.22 13.83
CA PRO A 115 -12.88 18.87 14.62
C PRO A 115 -13.74 17.83 13.89
N GLY A 116 -14.15 16.79 14.62
CA GLY A 116 -15.02 15.72 14.09
C GLY A 116 -14.30 14.53 13.44
N VAL A 117 -12.97 14.52 13.36
CA VAL A 117 -12.20 13.40 12.78
C VAL A 117 -12.41 12.06 13.52
N GLU A 118 -12.80 12.11 14.79
CA GLU A 118 -13.06 10.93 15.64
C GLU A 118 -14.53 10.45 15.59
N LEU A 119 -15.39 11.07 14.78
CA LEU A 119 -16.80 10.67 14.68
C LEU A 119 -16.93 9.33 13.96
N ASP A 120 -18.00 8.58 14.29
CA ASP A 120 -18.36 7.39 13.54
C ASP A 120 -18.55 7.70 12.05
N GLY A 121 -18.02 6.84 11.18
CA GLY A 121 -17.95 7.10 9.74
C GLY A 121 -16.66 7.80 9.26
N SER A 122 -15.77 8.23 10.18
CA SER A 122 -14.45 8.80 9.85
C SER A 122 -13.35 7.75 10.10
N TYR A 123 -12.65 7.35 9.04
CA TYR A 123 -11.68 6.26 9.07
C TYR A 123 -10.36 6.62 8.39
N GLY A 124 -9.29 5.95 8.81
CA GLY A 124 -8.03 5.94 8.09
C GLY A 124 -8.14 5.18 6.76
N ALA A 125 -7.36 5.60 5.76
CA ALA A 125 -7.34 4.88 4.49
C ALA A 125 -6.70 3.49 4.65
N ALA A 126 -5.69 3.36 5.51
CA ALA A 126 -5.03 2.09 5.77
C ALA A 126 -5.99 1.09 6.46
N ASP A 127 -6.96 1.54 7.23
CA ASP A 127 -7.98 0.69 7.84
C ASP A 127 -8.88 0.03 6.78
N PHE A 128 -9.38 0.82 5.82
CA PHE A 128 -10.20 0.32 4.72
C PHE A 128 -9.40 -0.63 3.82
N VAL A 129 -8.16 -0.25 3.51
CA VAL A 129 -7.21 -1.08 2.75
C VAL A 129 -6.98 -2.43 3.43
N SER A 130 -6.67 -2.39 4.72
CA SER A 130 -6.44 -3.58 5.52
C SER A 130 -7.67 -4.49 5.54
N TRP A 131 -8.88 -3.93 5.58
CA TRP A 131 -10.11 -4.70 5.49
C TRP A 131 -10.25 -5.42 4.15
N TYR A 132 -10.14 -4.69 3.02
CA TYR A 132 -10.37 -5.30 1.71
C TYR A 132 -9.26 -6.29 1.31
N ASP A 133 -8.02 -6.09 1.80
CA ASP A 133 -6.90 -7.03 1.60
C ASP A 133 -6.89 -8.17 2.65
N GLY A 134 -7.86 -8.20 3.56
CA GLY A 134 -8.04 -9.29 4.51
C GLY A 134 -6.95 -9.40 5.57
N HIS A 135 -6.42 -8.25 6.02
CA HIS A 135 -5.44 -8.19 7.11
C HIS A 135 -5.98 -8.89 8.37
N PRO A 136 -5.25 -9.86 8.97
CA PRO A 136 -5.72 -10.65 10.11
C PRO A 136 -6.14 -9.84 11.36
N ASP A 137 -5.53 -8.68 11.57
CA ASP A 137 -5.75 -7.87 12.78
C ASP A 137 -6.93 -6.89 12.71
N VAL A 138 -7.58 -6.75 11.56
CA VAL A 138 -8.71 -5.83 11.40
C VAL A 138 -10.04 -6.59 11.37
N PRO A 139 -11.17 -5.93 11.70
CA PRO A 139 -12.48 -6.55 11.59
C PRO A 139 -12.74 -7.15 10.21
N ARG A 140 -13.51 -8.24 10.16
CA ARG A 140 -13.89 -8.91 8.89
C ARG A 140 -14.97 -8.16 8.11
N THR A 141 -15.57 -7.14 8.70
CA THR A 141 -16.69 -6.37 8.14
C THR A 141 -16.33 -4.89 8.10
N TRP A 142 -16.88 -4.17 7.11
CA TRP A 142 -16.74 -2.73 6.99
C TRP A 142 -18.12 -2.07 6.83
N PRO A 143 -18.38 -0.91 7.46
CA PRO A 143 -19.65 -0.22 7.34
C PRO A 143 -19.76 0.51 5.98
N LEU A 144 -20.49 -0.10 5.04
CA LEU A 144 -20.69 0.42 3.68
C LEU A 144 -22.11 0.98 3.48
N GLU A 145 -22.60 1.72 4.49
CA GLU A 145 -23.97 2.23 4.55
C GLU A 145 -24.14 3.63 3.94
N ALA A 146 -23.05 4.34 3.68
CA ALA A 146 -23.06 5.70 3.17
C ALA A 146 -23.27 5.72 1.64
N GLU A 147 -24.18 6.56 1.15
CA GLU A 147 -24.37 6.80 -0.28
C GLU A 147 -23.32 7.76 -0.87
N LYS A 148 -22.74 8.63 -0.03
CA LYS A 148 -21.70 9.59 -0.42
C LYS A 148 -20.49 9.44 0.49
N VAL A 149 -19.32 9.22 -0.11
CA VAL A 149 -18.06 9.04 0.62
C VAL A 149 -17.07 10.12 0.21
N ALA A 150 -16.41 10.73 1.20
CA ALA A 150 -15.32 11.67 0.98
C ALA A 150 -13.97 11.00 1.25
N VAL A 151 -13.06 11.05 0.29
CA VAL A 151 -11.68 10.55 0.41
C VAL A 151 -10.74 11.75 0.41
N LEU A 152 -10.04 11.96 1.54
CA LEU A 152 -9.17 13.12 1.71
C LEU A 152 -7.72 12.77 1.35
N GLY A 153 -7.30 13.14 0.14
CA GLY A 153 -5.94 12.91 -0.34
C GLY A 153 -5.87 12.72 -1.84
N VAL A 154 -4.74 13.11 -2.42
CA VAL A 154 -4.47 12.99 -3.88
C VAL A 154 -3.23 12.14 -4.15
N GLY A 155 -3.15 10.98 -3.50
CA GLY A 155 -2.13 9.95 -3.76
C GLY A 155 -2.76 8.63 -4.20
N ASN A 156 -1.97 7.65 -4.62
CA ASN A 156 -2.49 6.39 -5.16
C ASN A 156 -3.41 5.63 -4.20
N VAL A 157 -3.14 5.66 -2.89
CA VAL A 157 -4.03 5.02 -1.90
C VAL A 157 -5.44 5.64 -1.94
N ALA A 158 -5.56 6.95 -2.17
CA ALA A 158 -6.87 7.59 -2.32
C ALA A 158 -7.60 7.09 -3.58
N LEU A 159 -6.87 6.83 -4.67
CA LEU A 159 -7.45 6.22 -5.88
C LEU A 159 -7.84 4.77 -5.63
N ASP A 160 -7.05 4.01 -4.87
CA ASP A 160 -7.37 2.62 -4.52
C ASP A 160 -8.66 2.55 -3.70
N VAL A 161 -8.77 3.37 -2.65
CA VAL A 161 -9.98 3.51 -1.83
C VAL A 161 -11.17 3.88 -2.74
N ALA A 162 -11.02 4.91 -3.58
CA ALA A 162 -12.10 5.38 -4.43
C ALA A 162 -12.55 4.33 -5.45
N ARG A 163 -11.59 3.62 -6.05
CA ARG A 163 -11.83 2.58 -7.03
C ARG A 163 -12.52 1.36 -6.42
N VAL A 164 -12.10 0.91 -5.24
CA VAL A 164 -12.74 -0.21 -4.54
C VAL A 164 -14.16 0.14 -4.09
N LEU A 165 -14.40 1.38 -3.65
CA LEU A 165 -15.74 1.85 -3.30
C LEU A 165 -16.67 2.04 -4.51
N ALA A 166 -16.12 2.43 -5.66
CA ALA A 166 -16.91 2.70 -6.88
C ALA A 166 -17.15 1.45 -7.74
N LYS A 167 -16.27 0.44 -7.70
CA LYS A 167 -16.45 -0.80 -8.45
C LYS A 167 -17.54 -1.68 -7.86
N THR A 168 -18.18 -2.45 -8.73
CA THR A 168 -19.08 -3.52 -8.29
C THR A 168 -18.30 -4.69 -7.67
N ALA A 169 -18.93 -5.45 -6.78
CA ALA A 169 -18.32 -6.65 -6.21
C ALA A 169 -17.94 -7.68 -7.29
N ASP A 170 -18.75 -7.81 -8.35
CA ASP A 170 -18.50 -8.74 -9.45
C ASP A 170 -17.29 -8.35 -10.31
N GLU A 171 -16.97 -7.06 -10.45
CA GLU A 171 -15.75 -6.60 -11.11
C GLU A 171 -14.48 -7.00 -10.34
N LEU A 172 -14.59 -7.17 -9.02
CA LEU A 172 -13.49 -7.59 -8.16
C LEU A 172 -13.46 -9.10 -7.91
N LEU A 173 -14.54 -9.84 -8.21
CA LEU A 173 -14.61 -11.29 -8.04
C LEU A 173 -13.46 -12.09 -8.73
N PRO A 174 -12.90 -11.67 -9.88
CA PRO A 174 -11.74 -12.33 -10.49
C PRO A 174 -10.41 -12.11 -9.75
N THR A 175 -10.38 -11.23 -8.76
CA THR A 175 -9.19 -10.90 -7.96
C THR A 175 -9.08 -11.80 -6.72
N GLU A 176 -8.14 -11.49 -5.82
CA GLU A 176 -7.94 -12.24 -4.58
C GLU A 176 -8.76 -11.73 -3.38
N ILE A 177 -9.78 -10.89 -3.60
CA ILE A 177 -10.64 -10.43 -2.50
C ILE A 177 -11.25 -11.63 -1.73
N PRO A 178 -11.23 -11.61 -0.39
CA PRO A 178 -11.81 -12.69 0.39
C PRO A 178 -13.35 -12.63 0.34
N PRO A 179 -14.06 -13.76 0.58
CA PRO A 179 -15.53 -13.80 0.47
C PRO A 179 -16.28 -12.75 1.30
N ASN A 180 -15.79 -12.42 2.50
CA ASN A 180 -16.41 -11.38 3.34
C ASN A 180 -16.31 -9.98 2.73
N VAL A 181 -15.27 -9.70 1.93
CA VAL A 181 -15.11 -8.42 1.23
C VAL A 181 -16.05 -8.38 0.03
N TYR A 182 -16.17 -9.48 -0.72
CA TYR A 182 -17.16 -9.59 -1.80
C TYR A 182 -18.59 -9.34 -1.28
N GLU A 183 -19.00 -10.01 -0.21
CA GLU A 183 -20.34 -9.81 0.37
C GLU A 183 -20.54 -8.38 0.89
N GLY A 184 -19.52 -7.77 1.50
CA GLY A 184 -19.56 -6.37 1.91
C GLY A 184 -19.75 -5.42 0.73
N LEU A 185 -18.93 -5.55 -0.31
CA LEU A 185 -18.99 -4.71 -1.51
C LEU A 185 -20.29 -4.92 -2.29
N LYS A 186 -20.89 -6.11 -2.25
CA LYS A 186 -22.18 -6.39 -2.86
C LYS A 186 -23.32 -5.64 -2.17
N ALA A 187 -23.18 -5.38 -0.87
CA ALA A 187 -24.13 -4.59 -0.08
C ALA A 187 -23.78 -3.10 -0.02
N ASN A 188 -22.70 -2.67 -0.69
CA ASN A 188 -22.24 -1.29 -0.70
C ASN A 188 -23.32 -0.34 -1.24
N LYS A 189 -23.60 0.72 -0.49
CA LYS A 189 -24.58 1.75 -0.88
C LYS A 189 -23.96 2.98 -1.53
N ALA A 190 -22.64 3.08 -1.60
CA ALA A 190 -21.96 4.25 -2.17
C ALA A 190 -22.38 4.45 -3.64
N LEU A 191 -22.88 5.65 -3.93
CA LEU A 191 -23.22 6.13 -5.27
C LEU A 191 -22.24 7.21 -5.73
N GLU A 192 -21.70 7.99 -4.79
CA GLU A 192 -20.75 9.06 -5.07
C GLU A 192 -19.50 8.92 -4.20
N VAL A 193 -18.33 8.97 -4.83
CA VAL A 193 -17.05 9.00 -4.13
C VAL A 193 -16.29 10.26 -4.53
N HIS A 194 -16.12 11.16 -3.58
CA HIS A 194 -15.50 12.48 -3.79
C HIS A 194 -14.05 12.46 -3.30
N VAL A 195 -13.09 12.67 -4.19
CA VAL A 195 -11.66 12.69 -3.86
C VAL A 195 -11.18 14.13 -3.72
N PHE A 196 -10.83 14.55 -2.49
CA PHE A 196 -10.46 15.93 -2.19
C PHE A 196 -8.95 16.11 -2.11
N GLY A 197 -8.45 17.08 -2.89
CA GLY A 197 -7.07 17.57 -2.82
C GLY A 197 -6.99 18.93 -2.14
N ARG A 198 -5.99 19.14 -1.27
CA ARG A 198 -5.71 20.46 -0.68
C ARG A 198 -4.95 21.42 -1.62
N ARG A 199 -4.58 20.96 -2.82
CA ARG A 199 -3.82 21.69 -3.86
C ARG A 199 -4.37 21.26 -5.22
N GLY A 200 -4.02 22.00 -6.26
CA GLY A 200 -4.52 21.76 -7.62
C GLY A 200 -3.96 20.49 -8.31
N PRO A 201 -4.47 20.21 -9.52
CA PRO A 201 -4.16 19.01 -10.30
C PRO A 201 -2.66 18.77 -10.52
N ALA A 202 -1.88 19.84 -10.71
CA ALA A 202 -0.43 19.76 -10.94
C ALA A 202 0.35 19.21 -9.73
N GLN A 203 -0.21 19.28 -8.51
CA GLN A 203 0.45 18.80 -7.29
C GLN A 203 -0.07 17.44 -6.80
N ALA A 204 -1.01 16.84 -7.53
CA ALA A 204 -1.45 15.47 -7.28
C ALA A 204 -0.27 14.50 -7.34
N LYS A 205 -0.32 13.47 -6.50
CA LYS A 205 0.69 12.41 -6.35
C LYS A 205 0.20 11.07 -6.89
N PHE A 206 -0.79 11.12 -7.77
CA PHE A 206 -1.21 9.97 -8.55
C PHE A 206 -0.10 9.57 -9.53
N SER A 207 0.03 8.28 -9.78
CA SER A 207 0.69 7.82 -10.99
C SER A 207 -0.29 7.84 -12.18
N PRO A 208 0.17 8.21 -13.39
CA PRO A 208 -0.73 8.37 -14.54
C PRO A 208 -1.50 7.12 -14.95
N MET A 209 -0.98 5.92 -14.68
CA MET A 209 -1.64 4.67 -15.05
C MET A 209 -2.84 4.43 -14.12
N GLU A 210 -2.62 4.51 -12.82
CA GLU A 210 -3.59 4.29 -11.74
C GLU A 210 -4.70 5.32 -11.79
N LEU A 211 -4.41 6.56 -12.18
CA LEU A 211 -5.43 7.57 -12.45
C LEU A 211 -6.35 7.12 -13.59
N ARG A 212 -5.78 6.77 -14.76
CA ARG A 212 -6.59 6.38 -15.93
C ARG A 212 -7.43 5.12 -15.69
N GLU A 213 -6.98 4.23 -14.82
CA GLU A 213 -7.72 3.00 -14.49
C GLU A 213 -9.08 3.26 -13.83
N LEU A 214 -9.30 4.42 -13.21
CA LEU A 214 -10.63 4.80 -12.70
C LEU A 214 -11.69 4.85 -13.81
N ASP A 215 -11.28 5.22 -15.01
CA ASP A 215 -12.15 5.50 -16.17
C ASP A 215 -12.26 4.29 -17.12
N HIS A 216 -11.77 3.11 -16.69
CA HIS A 216 -11.86 1.88 -17.47
C HIS A 216 -13.10 1.05 -17.11
N SER A 217 -13.73 1.29 -15.96
CA SER A 217 -14.93 0.57 -15.56
C SER A 217 -16.15 1.13 -16.29
N PRO A 218 -17.01 0.28 -16.89
CA PRO A 218 -18.26 0.75 -17.51
C PRO A 218 -19.29 1.21 -16.47
N ASN A 219 -19.06 0.95 -15.18
CA ASN A 219 -19.97 1.29 -14.09
C ASN A 219 -19.54 2.56 -13.34
N ILE A 220 -18.42 3.17 -13.72
CA ILE A 220 -17.86 4.35 -13.05
C ILE A 220 -17.86 5.51 -14.04
N GLU A 221 -18.47 6.61 -13.64
CA GLU A 221 -18.33 7.90 -14.30
C GLU A 221 -17.35 8.76 -13.49
N VAL A 222 -16.26 9.18 -14.14
CA VAL A 222 -15.29 10.08 -13.51
C VAL A 222 -15.63 11.52 -13.88
N ILE A 223 -15.97 12.31 -12.86
CA ILE A 223 -16.34 13.71 -13.01
C ILE A 223 -15.21 14.59 -12.47
N VAL A 224 -14.82 15.60 -13.25
CA VAL A 224 -13.89 16.66 -12.83
C VAL A 224 -14.55 17.98 -13.20
N ASP A 225 -14.69 18.89 -12.24
CA ASP A 225 -15.25 20.21 -12.52
C ASP A 225 -14.25 21.05 -13.33
N PRO A 226 -14.64 21.67 -14.45
CA PRO A 226 -13.78 22.63 -15.15
C PRO A 226 -13.21 23.74 -14.26
N GLU A 227 -13.92 24.15 -13.21
CA GLU A 227 -13.45 25.17 -12.27
C GLU A 227 -12.25 24.68 -11.43
N ASP A 228 -12.07 23.37 -11.26
CA ASP A 228 -10.92 22.79 -10.55
C ASP A 228 -9.63 22.78 -11.40
N ILE A 229 -9.73 23.10 -12.70
CA ILE A 229 -8.60 23.18 -13.62
C ILE A 229 -8.07 24.63 -13.65
N ASP A 230 -7.41 25.01 -12.56
CA ASP A 230 -6.68 26.27 -12.44
C ASP A 230 -5.18 26.03 -12.20
N TYR A 231 -4.34 26.76 -12.91
CA TYR A 231 -2.89 26.62 -12.88
C TYR A 231 -2.20 27.96 -12.66
N ASP A 232 -1.76 28.16 -11.42
CA ASP A 232 -0.84 29.23 -11.07
C ASP A 232 0.59 29.00 -11.62
N GLU A 233 1.47 29.98 -11.44
CA GLU A 233 2.87 29.89 -11.90
C GLU A 233 3.60 28.65 -11.34
N GLY A 234 3.37 28.32 -10.07
CA GLY A 234 3.97 27.15 -9.42
C GLY A 234 3.48 25.82 -9.99
N SER A 235 2.22 25.77 -10.42
CA SER A 235 1.63 24.63 -11.11
C SER A 235 2.24 24.44 -12.50
N ILE A 236 2.40 25.53 -13.24
CA ILE A 236 3.05 25.51 -14.56
C ILE A 236 4.51 25.04 -14.44
N GLU A 237 5.25 25.54 -13.46
CA GLU A 237 6.63 25.11 -13.18
C GLU A 237 6.68 23.61 -12.84
N THR A 238 5.79 23.15 -11.96
CA THR A 238 5.71 21.73 -11.57
C THR A 238 5.47 20.83 -12.78
N ARG A 239 4.55 21.20 -13.67
CA ARG A 239 4.26 20.43 -14.89
C ARG A 239 5.45 20.40 -15.86
N ARG A 240 6.13 21.53 -16.03
CA ARG A 240 7.34 21.59 -16.89
C ARG A 240 8.48 20.75 -16.34
N GLY A 241 8.66 20.73 -15.03
CA GLY A 241 9.73 19.99 -14.35
C GLY A 241 9.44 18.50 -14.14
N ASN A 242 8.18 18.08 -14.22
CA ASN A 242 7.77 16.70 -13.91
C ASN A 242 6.76 16.15 -14.94
N LYS A 243 7.26 15.25 -15.80
CA LYS A 243 6.46 14.60 -16.84
C LYS A 243 5.27 13.80 -16.29
N GLN A 244 5.38 13.18 -15.11
CA GLN A 244 4.25 12.47 -14.49
C GLN A 244 3.17 13.43 -14.03
N ALA A 245 3.56 14.54 -13.38
CA ALA A 245 2.62 15.58 -12.98
C ALA A 245 1.89 16.19 -14.19
N ASP A 246 2.61 16.44 -15.29
CA ASP A 246 1.98 16.92 -16.53
C ASP A 246 1.01 15.91 -17.14
N MET A 247 1.35 14.61 -17.14
CA MET A 247 0.43 13.57 -17.61
C MET A 247 -0.83 13.46 -16.75
N VAL A 248 -0.70 13.56 -15.43
CA VAL A 248 -1.85 13.57 -14.50
C VAL A 248 -2.74 14.78 -14.77
N ALA A 249 -2.15 15.99 -14.81
CA ALA A 249 -2.86 17.22 -15.10
C ALA A 249 -3.63 17.15 -16.43
N LYS A 250 -2.99 16.65 -17.50
CA LYS A 250 -3.64 16.44 -18.80
C LYS A 250 -4.78 15.43 -18.77
N THR A 251 -4.65 14.37 -17.97
CA THR A 251 -5.75 13.40 -17.83
C THR A 251 -6.96 14.04 -17.14
N LEU A 252 -6.73 14.82 -16.07
CA LEU A 252 -7.80 15.55 -15.37
C LEU A 252 -8.44 16.64 -16.26
N GLU A 253 -7.64 17.39 -17.01
CA GLU A 253 -8.11 18.35 -18.03
C GLU A 253 -9.04 17.67 -19.04
N ASN A 254 -8.62 16.52 -19.58
CA ASN A 254 -9.42 15.80 -20.57
C ASN A 254 -10.73 15.27 -19.99
N TRP A 255 -10.79 14.95 -18.71
CA TRP A 255 -12.02 14.53 -18.04
C TRP A 255 -12.95 15.71 -17.79
N ALA A 256 -12.42 16.88 -17.44
CA ALA A 256 -13.21 18.09 -17.23
C ALA A 256 -13.92 18.61 -18.49
N ILE A 257 -13.46 18.22 -19.69
CA ILE A 257 -14.01 18.69 -20.97
C ILE A 257 -15.11 17.75 -21.51
N ARG A 258 -15.39 16.63 -20.84
CA ARG A 258 -16.33 15.60 -21.33
C ARG A 258 -17.79 16.03 -21.27
#